data_AF-R7QRP8-F1
#
_entry.id   AF-R7QRP8-F1
#
_cell.length_a   1.000
_cell.length_b   1.000
_cell.length_c   1.000
_cell.angle_alpha   90.00
_cell.angle_beta   90.00
_cell.angle_gamma   90.00
#
_symmetry.space_group_name_H-M   'P 1'
#
loop_
_entity.id
_entity.type
_entity.pdbx_description
1 polymer ?
#
loop_
_entity_poly.entity_id
_entity_poly.type
_entity_poly.pdbx_seq_one_letter_code
_entity_poly.pdbx_strand_id
1 'polypeptide(L)'
;MENMDSLNVKQPDFLTRDSSEYTPEVIDYIKQIIQNEFAYESAGSVYFDTGAFTDAGQNYGKLEPGSVGNQSLIAEGEFVLWKKSKNGELTWESPWRPGRPGWHIEFSAMVSNVLGPLIDIHAGGVDLHFRHHSDEVAQAEAYQSSHNYDADDDVVVLSPDNAVIDLVNHPIVNGGPHRCRRDGG
;
A
#
# COMPACT_ATOMS: atom_id res chain seq x y z
N MET A 1 -14.90 -2.91 21.66
CA MET A 1 -15.21 -4.33 21.45
C MET A 1 -16.61 -4.71 21.88
N GLU A 2 -17.17 -4.12 22.95
CA GLU A 2 -18.53 -4.43 23.44
C GLU A 2 -19.63 -4.45 22.37
N ASN A 3 -19.63 -3.52 21.40
CA ASN A 3 -20.58 -3.54 20.27
C ASN A 3 -20.34 -4.70 19.29
N MET A 4 -19.10 -5.10 19.05
CA MET A 4 -18.80 -6.24 18.17
C MET A 4 -19.18 -7.56 18.84
N ASP A 5 -18.93 -7.65 20.15
CA ASP A 5 -19.34 -8.79 20.97
C ASP A 5 -20.87 -8.94 21.00
N SER A 6 -21.61 -7.83 21.12
CA SER A 6 -23.08 -7.87 21.12
C SER A 6 -23.68 -8.26 19.77
N LEU A 7 -22.93 -8.05 18.68
CA LEU A 7 -23.26 -8.51 17.33
C LEU A 7 -22.75 -9.95 17.03
N ASN A 8 -22.16 -10.62 18.01
CA ASN A 8 -21.58 -11.97 17.87
C ASN A 8 -20.50 -12.04 16.77
N VAL A 9 -19.78 -10.95 16.56
CA VAL A 9 -18.62 -10.88 15.66
C VAL A 9 -17.44 -11.55 16.38
N LYS A 10 -16.76 -12.46 15.68
CA LYS A 10 -15.54 -13.07 16.24
C LYS A 10 -14.47 -12.03 16.45
N GLN A 11 -13.75 -12.15 17.57
CA GLN A 11 -12.57 -11.34 17.84
C GLN A 11 -11.49 -11.64 16.79
N PRO A 12 -10.75 -10.62 16.32
CA PRO A 12 -9.64 -10.82 15.40
C PRO A 12 -8.46 -11.51 16.12
N ASP A 13 -7.69 -12.33 15.40
CA ASP A 13 -6.48 -12.96 15.93
C ASP A 13 -5.40 -11.93 16.27
N PHE A 14 -5.35 -10.83 15.51
CA PHE A 14 -4.48 -9.68 15.75
C PHE A 14 -5.32 -8.41 15.75
N LEU A 15 -5.21 -7.62 16.81
CA LEU A 15 -5.82 -6.29 16.90
C LEU A 15 -4.72 -5.24 16.96
N THR A 16 -4.51 -4.55 15.86
CA THR A 16 -3.63 -3.39 15.80
C THR A 16 -4.41 -2.15 16.19
N ARG A 17 -3.83 -1.33 17.07
CA ARG A 17 -4.60 -0.32 17.83
C ARG A 17 -4.33 1.10 17.38
N ASP A 18 -3.08 1.41 17.06
CA ASP A 18 -2.63 2.74 16.67
C ASP A 18 -1.54 2.60 15.60
N SER A 19 -1.71 3.29 14.49
CA SER A 19 -0.71 3.37 13.43
C SER A 19 0.59 4.03 13.91
N SER A 20 0.52 4.82 14.99
CA SER A 20 1.71 5.38 15.62
C SER A 20 2.68 4.34 16.19
N GLU A 21 2.18 3.17 16.59
CA GLU A 21 3.02 2.06 17.10
C GLU A 21 3.90 1.45 16.00
N TYR A 22 3.48 1.59 14.74
CA TYR A 22 4.19 1.09 13.56
C TYR A 22 4.98 2.17 12.84
N THR A 23 5.20 3.32 13.48
CA THR A 23 5.92 4.43 12.83
C THR A 23 7.33 4.03 12.34
N PRO A 24 8.15 3.27 13.09
CA PRO A 24 9.44 2.79 12.59
C PRO A 24 9.30 1.96 11.32
N GLU A 25 8.35 1.01 11.30
CA GLU A 25 8.06 0.14 10.16
C GLU A 25 7.58 0.95 8.95
N VAL A 26 6.70 1.93 9.17
CA VAL A 26 6.27 2.88 8.13
C VAL A 26 7.46 3.63 7.54
N ILE A 27 8.36 4.14 8.38
CA ILE A 27 9.55 4.87 7.91
C ILE A 27 10.43 3.96 7.05
N ASP A 28 10.65 2.72 7.46
CA ASP A 28 11.47 1.76 6.70
C ASP A 28 10.77 1.34 5.39
N TYR A 29 9.46 1.18 5.42
CA TYR A 29 8.65 0.92 4.22
C TYR A 29 8.80 2.04 3.19
N ILE A 30 8.69 3.30 3.62
CA ILE A 30 8.85 4.47 2.76
C ILE A 30 10.27 4.57 2.22
N LYS A 31 11.30 4.30 3.04
CA LYS A 31 12.69 4.27 2.56
C LYS A 31 12.86 3.26 1.43
N GLN A 32 12.23 2.08 1.53
CA GLN A 32 12.30 1.07 0.47
C GLN A 32 11.61 1.56 -0.82
N ILE A 33 10.43 2.19 -0.73
CA ILE A 33 9.75 2.77 -1.90
C ILE A 33 10.62 3.85 -2.56
N ILE A 34 11.29 4.70 -1.77
CA ILE A 34 12.23 5.70 -2.29
C ILE A 34 13.44 5.02 -2.97
N GLN A 35 14.00 3.97 -2.36
CA GLN A 35 15.10 3.20 -2.97
C GLN A 35 14.70 2.54 -4.29
N ASN A 36 13.42 2.21 -4.43
CA ASN A 36 12.83 1.65 -5.64
C ASN A 36 12.41 2.73 -6.66
N GLU A 37 12.76 4.00 -6.42
CA GLU A 37 12.50 5.14 -7.30
C GLU A 37 11.00 5.48 -7.51
N PHE A 38 10.13 5.02 -6.61
CA PHE A 38 8.67 5.26 -6.67
C PHE A 38 8.15 6.30 -5.67
N ALA A 39 9.05 6.97 -4.96
CA ALA A 39 8.70 8.07 -4.08
C ALA A 39 9.80 9.12 -4.06
N TYR A 40 9.41 10.36 -3.78
CA TYR A 40 10.32 11.50 -3.66
C TYR A 40 10.01 12.35 -2.43
N GLU A 41 11.06 12.94 -1.87
CA GLU A 41 10.97 13.91 -0.79
C GLU A 41 10.81 15.33 -1.35
N SER A 42 9.96 16.13 -0.73
CA SER A 42 9.82 17.55 -1.00
C SER A 42 9.39 18.31 0.25
N ALA A 43 10.17 19.32 0.63
CA ALA A 43 9.90 20.25 1.74
C ALA A 43 9.65 19.60 3.12
N GLY A 44 10.19 18.40 3.34
CA GLY A 44 10.08 17.58 4.55
C GLY A 44 8.92 16.58 4.52
N SER A 45 8.18 16.49 3.42
CA SER A 45 7.15 15.48 3.16
C SER A 45 7.64 14.49 2.10
N VAL A 46 7.07 13.30 2.05
CA VAL A 46 7.34 12.28 1.04
C VAL A 46 6.06 11.94 0.30
N TYR A 47 6.17 11.86 -1.02
CA TYR A 47 5.06 11.64 -1.95
C TYR A 47 5.34 10.40 -2.79
N PHE A 48 4.30 9.66 -3.11
CA PHE A 48 4.34 8.57 -4.09
C PHE A 48 4.37 9.15 -5.50
N ASP A 49 5.23 8.60 -6.36
CA ASP A 49 5.37 9.00 -7.76
C ASP A 49 4.61 8.03 -8.67
N THR A 50 3.34 8.34 -8.93
CA THR A 50 2.52 7.54 -9.85
C THR A 50 3.04 7.57 -11.28
N GLY A 51 3.78 8.61 -11.67
CA GLY A 51 4.42 8.72 -12.98
C GLY A 51 5.56 7.73 -13.11
N ALA A 52 6.52 7.77 -12.19
CA ALA A 52 7.64 6.82 -12.16
C ALA A 52 7.15 5.37 -12.04
N PHE A 53 6.11 5.13 -11.23
CA PHE A 53 5.49 3.81 -11.09
C PHE A 53 4.93 3.29 -12.42
N THR A 54 4.19 4.14 -13.14
CA THR A 54 3.61 3.78 -14.44
C THR A 54 4.68 3.62 -15.52
N ASP A 55 5.71 4.48 -15.53
CA ASP A 55 6.83 4.43 -16.47
C ASP A 55 7.68 3.15 -16.31
N ALA A 56 7.72 2.57 -15.10
CA ALA A 56 8.34 1.27 -14.83
C ALA A 56 7.49 0.07 -15.30
N GLY A 57 6.34 0.31 -15.93
CA GLY A 57 5.44 -0.73 -16.44
C GLY A 57 4.41 -1.24 -15.43
N GLN A 58 4.33 -0.64 -14.24
CA GLN A 58 3.31 -0.97 -13.26
C GLN A 58 2.00 -0.24 -13.56
N ASN A 59 0.89 -0.72 -13.02
CA ASN A 59 -0.43 -0.16 -13.29
C ASN A 59 -0.99 0.52 -12.04
N TYR A 60 -1.03 1.85 -12.02
CA TYR A 60 -1.68 2.58 -10.93
C TYR A 60 -3.20 2.55 -11.08
N GLY A 61 -3.92 2.32 -9.98
CA GLY A 61 -5.39 2.27 -9.99
C GLY A 61 -5.96 0.97 -10.57
N LYS A 62 -5.26 -0.17 -10.40
CA LYS A 62 -5.71 -1.50 -10.89
C LYS A 62 -7.18 -1.80 -10.55
N LEU A 63 -7.64 -1.40 -9.37
CA LEU A 63 -9.00 -1.68 -8.88
C LEU A 63 -10.07 -0.77 -9.49
N GLU A 64 -9.71 0.46 -9.86
CA GLU A 64 -10.63 1.44 -10.43
C GLU A 64 -9.93 2.32 -11.50
N PRO A 65 -9.56 1.77 -12.67
CA PRO A 65 -8.75 2.47 -13.66
C PRO A 65 -9.40 3.76 -14.19
N GLY A 66 -10.74 3.81 -14.22
CA GLY A 66 -11.51 4.98 -14.64
C GLY A 66 -11.42 6.20 -13.71
N SER A 67 -10.93 5.99 -12.47
CA SER A 67 -10.75 7.06 -11.48
C SER A 67 -9.35 7.66 -11.48
N VAL A 68 -8.40 7.07 -12.21
CA VAL A 68 -7.03 7.60 -12.35
C VAL A 68 -7.06 8.98 -13.04
N GLY A 69 -6.39 9.96 -12.44
CA GLY A 69 -6.35 11.33 -12.98
C GLY A 69 -7.58 12.18 -12.64
N ASN A 70 -8.56 11.64 -11.91
CA ASN A 70 -9.68 12.43 -11.42
C ASN A 70 -9.22 13.39 -10.31
N GLN A 71 -9.07 14.67 -10.66
CA GLN A 71 -8.54 15.69 -9.75
C GLN A 71 -9.36 15.88 -8.47
N SER A 72 -10.69 15.65 -8.48
CA SER A 72 -11.49 15.78 -7.25
C SER A 72 -11.17 14.66 -6.27
N LEU A 73 -11.00 13.43 -6.77
CA LEU A 73 -10.61 12.29 -5.95
C LEU A 73 -9.15 12.39 -5.49
N ILE A 74 -8.26 12.95 -6.33
CA ILE A 74 -6.85 13.19 -6.01
C ILE A 74 -6.69 14.30 -4.95
N ALA A 75 -7.50 15.37 -5.02
CA ALA A 75 -7.43 16.52 -4.12
C ALA A 75 -7.82 16.20 -2.67
N GLU A 76 -8.55 15.11 -2.41
CA GLU A 76 -8.89 14.66 -1.05
C GLU A 76 -7.67 14.15 -0.26
N GLY A 77 -6.51 14.06 -0.91
CA GLY A 77 -5.23 13.84 -0.27
C GLY A 77 -4.19 13.52 -1.33
N GLU A 78 -3.25 14.40 -1.60
CA GLU A 78 -2.06 13.99 -2.36
C GLU A 78 -1.55 12.65 -1.81
N PHE A 79 -1.05 11.76 -2.68
CA PHE A 79 -0.60 10.42 -2.34
C PHE A 79 0.68 10.51 -1.48
N VAL A 80 0.49 11.01 -0.25
CA VAL A 80 1.51 11.39 0.71
C VAL A 80 1.81 10.15 1.51
N LEU A 81 3.08 9.78 1.53
CA LEU A 81 3.58 8.70 2.36
C LEU A 81 4.01 9.24 3.72
N TRP A 82 4.65 10.41 3.75
CA TRP A 82 5.03 11.10 4.98
C TRP A 82 4.66 12.58 4.90
N LYS A 83 3.93 13.08 5.90
CA LYS A 83 3.55 14.48 5.96
C LYS A 83 4.32 15.20 7.05
N LYS A 84 5.08 16.23 6.69
CA LYS A 84 5.68 17.13 7.66
C LYS A 84 4.59 17.73 8.56
N SER A 85 4.79 17.65 9.87
CA SER A 85 3.84 18.18 10.84
C SER A 85 3.99 19.70 10.99
N LYS A 86 2.87 20.38 11.27
CA LYS A 86 2.86 21.79 11.64
C LYS A 86 3.15 21.93 13.14
N ASN A 87 3.56 23.12 13.57
CA ASN A 87 3.80 23.40 14.98
C ASN A 87 2.56 23.11 15.83
N GLY A 88 2.74 22.30 16.88
CA GLY A 88 1.67 21.92 17.80
C GLY A 88 0.87 20.68 17.40
N GLU A 89 1.14 20.08 16.23
CA GLU A 89 0.60 18.77 15.87
C GLU A 89 1.43 17.64 16.50
N LEU A 90 0.80 16.47 16.70
CA LEU A 90 1.54 15.25 17.03
C LEU A 90 2.54 14.93 15.91
N THR A 91 3.71 14.46 16.30
CA THR A 91 4.81 14.23 15.36
C THR A 91 5.74 13.14 15.85
N TRP A 92 6.35 12.45 14.89
CA TRP A 92 7.38 11.46 15.07
C TRP A 92 8.62 11.87 14.29
N GLU A 93 9.78 11.49 14.81
CA GLU A 93 11.07 11.72 14.15
C GLU A 93 11.18 10.86 12.88
N SER A 94 11.75 11.42 11.83
CA SER A 94 12.02 10.69 10.59
C SER A 94 13.24 11.26 9.86
N PRO A 95 13.79 10.54 8.86
CA PRO A 95 14.91 11.04 8.06
C PRO A 95 14.60 12.32 7.26
N TRP A 96 13.33 12.59 6.97
CA TRP A 96 12.94 13.70 6.09
C TRP A 96 12.65 14.98 6.88
N ARG A 97 11.84 14.90 7.94
CA ARG A 97 11.57 15.91 8.98
C ARG A 97 10.56 15.32 9.98
N PRO A 98 10.48 15.87 11.21
CA PRO A 98 9.37 15.56 12.11
C PRO A 98 8.03 15.70 11.39
N GLY A 99 7.29 14.60 11.36
CA GLY A 99 6.03 14.51 10.65
C GLY A 99 5.14 13.42 11.18
N ARG A 100 4.26 12.94 10.33
CA ARG A 100 3.37 11.81 10.57
C ARG A 100 3.23 10.98 9.29
N PRO A 101 2.87 9.70 9.41
CA PRO A 101 2.47 8.91 8.25
C PRO A 101 1.32 9.55 7.48
N GLY A 102 1.27 9.29 6.17
CA GLY A 102 0.04 9.48 5.41
C GLY A 102 -0.98 8.38 5.72
N TRP A 103 -2.26 8.64 5.47
CA TRP A 103 -3.33 7.71 5.85
C TRP A 103 -3.15 6.31 5.24
N HIS A 104 -2.78 6.20 3.96
CA HIS A 104 -2.71 4.91 3.26
C HIS A 104 -1.48 4.07 3.64
N ILE A 105 -0.35 4.69 3.95
CA ILE A 105 0.92 3.94 4.15
C ILE A 105 0.95 3.15 5.45
N GLU A 106 0.14 3.56 6.44
CA GLU A 106 0.07 2.94 7.76
C GLU A 106 -0.40 1.48 7.65
N PHE A 107 -1.45 1.26 6.86
CA PHE A 107 -2.03 -0.07 6.68
C PHE A 107 -1.08 -0.99 5.92
N SER A 108 -0.49 -0.51 4.82
CA SER A 108 0.50 -1.25 4.02
C SER A 108 1.69 -1.74 4.86
N ALA A 109 2.28 -0.87 5.68
CA ALA A 109 3.40 -1.24 6.54
C ALA A 109 3.00 -2.21 7.65
N MET A 110 1.85 -1.97 8.28
CA MET A 110 1.34 -2.79 9.39
C MET A 110 0.98 -4.21 8.94
N VAL A 111 0.22 -4.35 7.85
CA VAL A 111 -0.14 -5.66 7.28
C VAL A 111 1.12 -6.42 6.87
N SER A 112 2.05 -5.74 6.20
CA SER A 112 3.32 -6.36 5.78
C SER A 112 4.13 -6.88 6.98
N ASN A 113 4.10 -6.17 8.11
CA ASN A 113 4.81 -6.56 9.33
C ASN A 113 4.13 -7.73 10.08
N VAL A 114 2.79 -7.74 10.13
CA VAL A 114 2.03 -8.74 10.91
C VAL A 114 1.79 -10.03 10.12
N LEU A 115 1.40 -9.90 8.85
CA LEU A 115 0.96 -11.02 8.00
C LEU A 115 2.00 -11.41 6.93
N GLY A 116 3.01 -10.56 6.71
CA GLY A 116 3.98 -10.73 5.64
C GLY A 116 3.60 -9.98 4.37
N PRO A 117 4.45 -10.07 3.32
CA PRO A 117 4.33 -9.21 2.13
C PRO A 117 3.13 -9.56 1.24
N LEU A 118 2.55 -10.75 1.36
CA LEU A 118 1.43 -11.22 0.55
C LEU A 118 0.33 -11.73 1.46
N ILE A 119 -0.91 -11.34 1.17
CA ILE A 119 -2.09 -11.72 1.95
C ILE A 119 -3.19 -12.25 1.04
N ASP A 120 -3.83 -13.37 1.40
CA ASP A 120 -4.82 -13.98 0.51
C ASP A 120 -6.06 -13.10 0.29
N ILE A 121 -6.52 -12.41 1.34
CA ILE A 121 -7.76 -11.63 1.35
C ILE A 121 -7.48 -10.30 2.05
N HIS A 122 -7.64 -9.21 1.32
CA HIS A 122 -7.74 -7.86 1.86
C HIS A 122 -9.17 -7.35 1.69
N ALA A 123 -9.79 -6.73 2.71
CA ALA A 123 -11.20 -6.36 2.61
C ALA A 123 -11.55 -5.08 3.38
N GLY A 124 -12.55 -4.37 2.88
CA GLY A 124 -13.01 -3.09 3.42
C GLY A 124 -14.41 -2.69 2.93
N GLY A 125 -14.87 -1.51 3.35
CA GLY A 125 -16.10 -0.91 2.81
C GLY A 125 -15.93 -0.52 1.34
N VAL A 126 -17.02 -0.47 0.58
CA VAL A 126 -16.98 -0.09 -0.85
C VAL A 126 -16.42 1.33 -1.09
N ASP A 127 -16.55 2.21 -0.11
CA ASP A 127 -15.96 3.55 -0.09
C ASP A 127 -14.43 3.53 -0.03
N LEU A 128 -13.82 2.43 0.38
CA LEU A 128 -12.37 2.26 0.42
C LEU A 128 -11.76 1.80 -0.91
N HIS A 129 -12.59 1.35 -1.86
CA HIS A 129 -12.16 0.81 -3.16
C HIS A 129 -11.20 1.74 -3.92
N PHE A 130 -11.64 2.99 -4.10
CA PHE A 130 -10.81 4.08 -4.58
C PHE A 130 -11.02 5.30 -3.69
N ARG A 131 -9.97 5.93 -3.17
CA ARG A 131 -8.56 5.71 -3.49
C ARG A 131 -7.82 4.73 -2.58
N HIS A 132 -8.41 4.33 -1.46
CA HIS A 132 -7.65 3.74 -0.35
C HIS A 132 -6.98 2.40 -0.71
N HIS A 133 -7.74 1.39 -1.13
CA HIS A 133 -7.16 0.11 -1.54
C HIS A 133 -6.30 0.24 -2.81
N SER A 134 -6.69 1.11 -3.74
CA SER A 134 -5.89 1.37 -4.95
C SER A 134 -4.50 1.94 -4.63
N ASP A 135 -4.41 2.82 -3.64
CA ASP A 135 -3.17 3.40 -3.14
C ASP A 135 -2.35 2.35 -2.35
N GLU A 136 -2.99 1.49 -1.58
CA GLU A 136 -2.31 0.41 -0.84
C GLU A 136 -1.71 -0.65 -1.76
N VAL A 137 -2.42 -1.06 -2.81
CA VAL A 137 -1.91 -1.96 -3.85
C VAL A 137 -0.65 -1.36 -4.50
N ALA A 138 -0.71 -0.08 -4.88
CA ALA A 138 0.44 0.60 -5.48
C ALA A 138 1.64 0.70 -4.51
N GLN A 139 1.39 0.96 -3.22
CA GLN A 139 2.43 0.97 -2.19
C GLN A 139 3.06 -0.41 -1.99
N ALA A 140 2.26 -1.47 -1.94
CA ALA A 140 2.72 -2.84 -1.79
C ALA A 140 3.60 -3.29 -2.96
N GLU A 141 3.15 -3.04 -4.19
CA GLU A 141 3.91 -3.36 -5.40
C GLU A 141 5.19 -2.54 -5.49
N ALA A 142 5.11 -1.25 -5.18
CA ALA A 142 6.27 -0.37 -5.16
C ALA A 142 7.30 -0.80 -4.11
N TYR A 143 6.87 -1.28 -2.94
CA TYR A 143 7.76 -1.83 -1.91
C TYR A 143 8.43 -3.13 -2.35
N GLN A 144 7.71 -4.00 -3.05
CA GLN A 144 8.18 -5.34 -3.47
C GLN A 144 9.02 -5.35 -4.75
N SER A 145 9.08 -4.25 -5.51
CA SER A 145 9.78 -4.24 -6.82
C SER A 145 11.27 -4.62 -6.75
N SER A 146 11.95 -4.37 -5.64
CA SER A 146 13.35 -4.79 -5.41
C SER A 146 13.52 -6.29 -5.14
N HIS A 147 12.42 -7.01 -4.88
CA HIS A 147 12.41 -8.43 -4.51
C HIS A 147 12.06 -9.36 -5.68
N ASN A 148 11.91 -8.83 -6.90
CA ASN A 148 11.68 -9.61 -8.12
C ASN A 148 10.42 -10.50 -8.04
N TYR A 149 9.41 -10.07 -7.26
CA TYR A 149 8.08 -10.64 -7.28
C TYR A 149 7.34 -10.07 -8.49
N ASP A 150 6.94 -10.95 -9.41
CA ASP A 150 6.02 -10.59 -10.49
C ASP A 150 4.64 -10.37 -9.86
N ALA A 151 4.31 -9.12 -9.49
CA ALA A 151 2.99 -8.72 -9.01
C ALA A 151 1.94 -8.65 -10.16
N ASP A 152 2.11 -9.51 -11.16
CA ASP A 152 1.10 -9.82 -12.18
C ASP A 152 -0.01 -10.72 -11.61
N ASP A 153 0.11 -11.16 -10.36
CA ASP A 153 -0.91 -11.94 -9.68
C ASP A 153 -2.19 -11.11 -9.48
N ASP A 154 -3.25 -11.55 -10.16
CA ASP A 154 -4.55 -10.89 -10.27
C ASP A 154 -5.09 -10.45 -8.90
N VAL A 155 -5.16 -9.13 -8.66
CA VAL A 155 -5.99 -8.59 -7.58
C VAL A 155 -7.45 -8.74 -7.98
N VAL A 156 -8.10 -9.81 -7.51
CA VAL A 156 -9.51 -10.06 -7.83
C VAL A 156 -10.37 -9.34 -6.82
N VAL A 157 -11.14 -8.36 -7.32
CA VAL A 157 -12.13 -7.63 -6.53
C VAL A 157 -13.46 -8.36 -6.53
N LEU A 158 -13.90 -8.86 -5.38
CA LEU A 158 -15.27 -9.34 -5.18
C LEU A 158 -16.06 -8.28 -4.42
N SER A 159 -17.06 -7.67 -5.08
CA SER A 159 -17.97 -6.70 -4.46
C SER A 159 -19.38 -7.27 -4.33
N PRO A 160 -19.81 -7.72 -3.13
CA PRO A 160 -21.22 -7.89 -2.83
C PRO A 160 -21.76 -6.59 -2.25
N ASP A 161 -22.35 -5.73 -3.09
CA ASP A 161 -23.20 -4.54 -2.84
C ASP A 161 -22.81 -3.51 -1.75
N ASN A 162 -21.82 -3.75 -0.88
CA ASN A 162 -21.38 -2.87 0.23
C ASN A 162 -19.96 -3.15 0.76
N ALA A 163 -19.33 -4.26 0.37
CA ALA A 163 -17.98 -4.63 0.79
C ALA A 163 -17.09 -4.87 -0.44
N VAL A 164 -15.80 -4.63 -0.30
CA VAL A 164 -14.78 -4.89 -1.32
C VAL A 164 -13.81 -5.90 -0.74
N ILE A 165 -13.59 -6.99 -1.46
CA ILE A 165 -12.56 -7.99 -1.16
C ILE A 165 -11.56 -7.98 -2.30
N ASP A 166 -10.31 -7.63 -2.01
CA ASP A 166 -9.17 -7.67 -2.91
C ASP A 166 -8.33 -8.92 -2.59
N LEU A 167 -8.27 -9.87 -3.52
CA LEU A 167 -7.43 -11.06 -3.36
C LEU A 167 -6.01 -10.75 -3.81
N VAL A 168 -5.00 -10.77 -2.94
CA VAL A 168 -3.59 -10.67 -3.37
C VAL A 168 -3.04 -12.09 -3.47
N ASN A 169 -3.11 -12.68 -4.67
CA ASN A 169 -2.76 -14.09 -4.87
C ASN A 169 -1.30 -14.39 -4.50
N HIS A 170 -1.07 -15.56 -3.93
CA HIS A 170 0.27 -16.13 -3.77
C HIS A 170 0.82 -16.55 -5.15
N PRO A 171 2.12 -16.32 -5.43
CA PRO A 171 2.75 -17.01 -6.53
C PRO A 171 2.66 -18.50 -6.26
N ILE A 172 1.99 -19.24 -7.15
CA ILE A 172 2.22 -20.68 -7.24
C ILE A 172 3.69 -20.78 -7.58
N VAL A 173 4.51 -21.28 -6.66
CA VAL A 173 5.90 -21.67 -6.94
C VAL A 173 5.85 -22.83 -7.94
N ASN A 174 5.61 -22.51 -9.21
CA ASN A 174 5.78 -23.42 -10.31
C ASN A 174 7.29 -23.55 -10.48
N GLY A 175 7.85 -24.63 -9.94
CA GLY A 175 9.20 -25.08 -10.25
C GLY A 175 9.32 -25.49 -11.73
N GLY A 176 9.26 -24.51 -12.63
CA GLY A 176 9.40 -24.63 -14.08
C GLY A 176 10.66 -23.91 -14.57
N PRO A 177 11.37 -24.44 -15.58
CA PRO A 177 12.80 -24.22 -15.75
C PRO A 177 13.12 -22.82 -16.29
N HIS A 178 14.14 -22.22 -15.69
CA HIS A 178 14.84 -21.02 -16.15
C HIS A 178 14.99 -20.99 -17.68
N ARG A 179 14.33 -20.04 -18.36
CA ARG A 179 14.72 -19.66 -19.72
C ARG A 179 15.92 -18.74 -19.65
N CYS A 180 17.10 -19.36 -19.71
CA CYS A 180 18.33 -18.68 -20.05
C CYS A 180 18.17 -18.03 -21.44
N ARG A 181 18.27 -16.70 -21.52
CA ARG A 181 18.40 -15.96 -22.78
C ARG A 181 19.58 -16.55 -23.55
N ARG A 182 19.36 -17.00 -24.78
CA ARG A 182 20.46 -17.24 -25.71
C ARG A 182 20.86 -15.90 -26.31
N ASP A 183 22.07 -15.48 -25.98
CA ASP A 183 22.81 -14.51 -26.76
C ASP A 183 22.98 -15.02 -28.20
N GLY A 184 22.99 -14.06 -29.13
CA GLY A 184 23.06 -14.30 -30.56
C GLY A 184 24.37 -14.93 -31.03
N GLY A 185 24.26 -15.60 -32.18
CA GLY A 185 25.33 -16.18 -32.99
C GLY A 185 24.73 -16.89 -34.20
#